data_AF-A0A9D6Z0G4-F1
#
_entry.id   AF-A0A9D6Z0G4-F1
#
_cell.length_a   1.000
_cell.length_b   1.000
_cell.length_c   1.000
_cell.angle_alpha   90.00
_cell.angle_beta   90.00
_cell.angle_gamma   90.00
#
_symmetry.space_group_name_H-M   'P 1'
#
loop_
_entity.id
_entity.type
_entity.pdbx_description
1 polymer ?
#
loop_
_entity_poly.entity_id
_entity_poly.type
_entity_poly.pdbx_seq_one_letter_code
_entity_poly.pdbx_strand_id
1 'polypeptide(L)'
;MSKREKIISELMFWLQMLVIVAFFIPYQVSRMLHETDGMIITSFLLVDIYCAFMLSLAWNAYKANPTRIARQMVATWILGVVLYTLFTLTFAFNACKLWNPNDNVNAVNAAIGVMGALALVRAKALPWSHPDVRMNLAISFRVIPQTMLALNIFASQSSKGVATEFVISFHALIALRIAGILYAIKEHGTDRNRRCMLISESLGWASWCLVTAAWLVHR
;
A
#
# COMPACT_ATOMS: atom_id res chain seq x y z
N MET A 1 -5.12 17.08 -22.70
CA MET A 1 -6.32 16.62 -21.98
C MET A 1 -7.53 17.50 -22.29
N SER A 2 -8.68 16.87 -22.52
CA SER A 2 -9.97 17.56 -22.63
C SER A 2 -10.48 18.06 -21.26
N LYS A 3 -11.50 18.91 -21.25
CA LYS A 3 -12.14 19.41 -20.01
C LYS A 3 -12.76 18.27 -19.19
N ARG A 4 -13.43 17.32 -19.85
CA ARG A 4 -14.03 16.12 -19.23
C ARG A 4 -12.99 15.29 -18.49
N GLU A 5 -11.85 15.12 -19.14
CA GLU A 5 -10.68 14.40 -18.65
C GLU A 5 -10.13 14.99 -17.35
N LYS A 6 -10.01 16.32 -17.26
CA LYS A 6 -9.60 17.02 -16.02
C LYS A 6 -10.60 16.79 -14.88
N ILE A 7 -11.89 16.90 -15.17
CA ILE A 7 -12.96 16.70 -14.18
C ILE A 7 -12.90 15.26 -13.63
N ILE A 8 -12.72 14.26 -14.47
CA ILE A 8 -12.61 12.86 -14.03
C ILE A 8 -11.42 12.67 -13.09
N SER A 9 -10.24 13.19 -13.44
CA SER A 9 -9.05 13.11 -12.57
C SER A 9 -9.29 13.78 -11.21
N GLU A 10 -9.97 14.92 -11.18
CA GLU A 10 -10.32 15.61 -9.93
C GLU A 10 -11.30 14.81 -9.08
N LEU A 11 -12.35 14.29 -9.69
CA LEU A 11 -13.32 13.44 -9.00
C LEU A 11 -12.66 12.20 -8.41
N MET A 12 -11.77 11.54 -9.16
CA MET A 12 -11.03 10.37 -8.66
C MET A 12 -10.16 10.71 -7.45
N PHE A 13 -9.43 11.84 -7.50
CA PHE A 13 -8.61 12.29 -6.38
C PHE A 13 -9.47 12.59 -5.14
N TRP A 14 -10.54 13.37 -5.29
CA TRP A 14 -11.40 13.73 -4.16
C TRP A 14 -12.17 12.54 -3.61
N LEU A 15 -12.62 11.63 -4.47
CA LEU A 15 -13.23 10.37 -4.05
C LEU A 15 -12.24 9.53 -3.24
N GLN A 16 -10.96 9.49 -3.65
CA GLN A 16 -9.94 8.80 -2.89
C GLN A 16 -9.75 9.44 -1.49
N MET A 17 -9.70 10.77 -1.40
CA MET A 17 -9.61 11.47 -0.11
C MET A 17 -10.83 11.18 0.78
N LEU A 18 -12.03 11.21 0.20
CA LEU A 18 -13.27 10.90 0.89
C LEU A 18 -13.27 9.46 1.42
N VAL A 19 -12.88 8.49 0.60
CA VAL A 19 -12.80 7.09 1.02
C VAL A 19 -11.82 6.92 2.18
N ILE A 20 -10.67 7.60 2.14
CA ILE A 20 -9.68 7.55 3.23
C ILE A 20 -10.25 8.14 4.53
N VAL A 21 -10.78 9.36 4.46
CA VAL A 21 -11.17 10.12 5.67
C VAL A 21 -12.48 9.63 6.27
N ALA A 22 -13.47 9.28 5.44
CA ALA A 22 -14.81 8.93 5.92
C ALA A 22 -14.94 7.45 6.30
N PHE A 23 -14.25 6.55 5.58
CA PHE A 23 -14.48 5.11 5.73
C PHE A 23 -13.23 4.37 6.19
N PHE A 24 -12.06 4.71 5.65
CA PHE A 24 -10.88 3.91 5.90
C PHE A 24 -10.27 4.16 7.29
N ILE A 25 -10.05 5.43 7.65
CA ILE A 25 -9.47 5.81 8.95
C ILE A 25 -10.40 5.47 10.11
N PRO A 26 -11.65 5.98 10.16
CA PRO A 26 -12.43 5.91 11.38
C PRO A 26 -12.77 4.46 11.77
N TYR A 27 -13.11 3.64 10.77
CA TYR A 27 -13.51 2.26 11.01
C TYR A 27 -12.33 1.37 11.41
N GLN A 28 -11.18 1.48 10.74
CA GLN A 28 -10.04 0.64 11.09
C GLN A 28 -9.38 1.10 12.39
N VAL A 29 -9.21 2.40 12.62
CA VAL A 29 -8.70 2.90 13.91
C VAL A 29 -9.62 2.49 15.05
N SER A 30 -10.94 2.70 14.91
CA SER A 30 -11.91 2.29 15.93
C SER A 30 -11.84 0.79 16.19
N ARG A 31 -11.79 -0.05 15.13
CA ARG A 31 -11.64 -1.49 15.26
C ARG A 31 -10.37 -1.84 16.04
N MET A 32 -9.24 -1.26 15.69
CA MET A 32 -7.93 -1.52 16.31
C MET A 32 -7.85 -1.08 17.77
N LEU A 33 -8.67 -0.11 18.19
CA LEU A 33 -8.79 0.29 19.60
C LEU A 33 -9.60 -0.72 20.44
N HIS A 34 -10.35 -1.63 19.82
CA HIS A 34 -11.17 -2.62 20.53
C HIS A 34 -10.68 -4.05 20.32
N GLU A 35 -10.19 -4.37 19.12
CA GLU A 35 -9.83 -5.71 18.70
C GLU A 35 -8.65 -5.67 17.73
N THR A 36 -7.59 -6.39 18.08
CA THR A 36 -6.37 -6.50 17.26
C THR A 36 -6.11 -7.93 16.78
N ASP A 37 -7.00 -8.86 17.08
CA ASP A 37 -6.86 -10.27 16.72
C ASP A 37 -6.68 -10.47 15.20
N GLY A 38 -5.68 -11.29 14.85
CA GLY A 38 -5.33 -11.60 13.46
C GLY A 38 -4.41 -10.57 12.79
N MET A 39 -4.11 -9.45 13.45
CA MET A 39 -3.18 -8.45 12.93
C MET A 39 -1.77 -8.57 13.55
N ILE A 40 -0.78 -8.06 12.83
CA ILE A 40 0.65 -8.08 13.24
C ILE A 40 1.28 -6.71 12.99
N ILE A 41 2.04 -6.21 13.96
CA ILE A 41 2.63 -4.86 13.91
C ILE A 41 3.60 -4.71 12.75
N THR A 42 4.36 -5.76 12.47
CA THR A 42 5.30 -5.79 11.34
C THR A 42 4.60 -5.55 10.01
N SER A 43 3.35 -5.98 9.83
CA SER A 43 2.63 -5.71 8.58
C SER A 43 2.39 -4.22 8.37
N PHE A 44 2.06 -3.47 9.42
CA PHE A 44 1.88 -2.02 9.28
C PHE A 44 3.21 -1.31 9.02
N LEU A 45 4.26 -1.68 9.75
CA LEU A 45 5.62 -1.13 9.54
C LEU A 45 6.15 -1.37 8.14
N LEU A 46 5.99 -2.58 7.60
CA LEU A 46 6.39 -2.89 6.24
C LEU A 46 5.57 -2.09 5.23
N VAL A 47 4.27 -1.92 5.48
CA VAL A 47 3.43 -1.11 4.60
C VAL A 47 3.77 0.39 4.67
N ASP A 48 4.20 0.92 5.82
CA ASP A 48 4.75 2.28 5.93
C ASP A 48 5.97 2.45 5.01
N ILE A 49 6.88 1.48 5.00
CA ILE A 49 8.06 1.46 4.12
C ILE A 49 7.63 1.39 2.65
N TYR A 50 6.62 0.57 2.31
CA TYR A 50 6.04 0.56 0.97
C TYR A 50 5.53 1.94 0.55
N CYS A 51 4.75 2.60 1.40
CA CYS A 51 4.21 3.93 1.13
C CYS A 51 5.34 4.95 0.90
N ALA A 52 6.45 4.86 1.63
CA ALA A 52 7.63 5.70 1.42
C ALA A 52 8.29 5.47 0.05
N PHE A 53 8.44 4.21 -0.39
CA PHE A 53 8.98 3.92 -1.73
C PHE A 53 8.04 4.42 -2.84
N MET A 54 6.74 4.24 -2.67
CA MET A 54 5.75 4.72 -3.64
C MET A 54 5.69 6.25 -3.69
N LEU A 55 5.81 6.93 -2.54
CA LEU A 55 5.98 8.38 -2.49
C LEU A 55 7.25 8.82 -3.22
N SER A 56 8.36 8.11 -3.03
CA SER A 56 9.61 8.41 -3.72
C SER A 56 9.52 8.27 -5.24
N LEU A 57 8.80 7.24 -5.73
CA LEU A 57 8.50 7.08 -7.15
C LEU A 57 7.58 8.19 -7.67
N ALA A 58 6.51 8.51 -6.95
CA ALA A 58 5.57 9.58 -7.31
C ALA A 58 6.26 10.95 -7.37
N TRP A 59 7.12 11.23 -6.38
CA TRP A 59 7.90 12.45 -6.31
C TRP A 59 8.87 12.59 -7.48
N ASN A 60 9.55 11.52 -7.86
CA ASN A 60 10.43 11.52 -9.02
C ASN A 60 9.67 11.67 -10.34
N ALA A 61 8.49 11.04 -10.47
CA ALA A 61 7.61 11.25 -11.61
C ALA A 61 7.14 12.71 -11.71
N TYR A 62 6.81 13.33 -10.56
CA TYR A 62 6.47 14.76 -10.47
C TYR A 62 7.64 15.66 -10.84
N LYS A 63 8.85 15.39 -10.32
CA LYS A 63 10.04 16.17 -10.67
C LYS A 63 10.36 16.12 -12.16
N ALA A 64 10.19 14.96 -12.78
CA ALA A 64 10.42 14.80 -14.21
C ALA A 64 9.37 15.53 -15.05
N ASN A 65 8.10 15.51 -14.62
CA ASN A 65 6.98 16.12 -15.33
C ASN A 65 5.97 16.72 -14.32
N PRO A 66 6.18 17.97 -13.88
CA PRO A 66 5.40 18.56 -12.80
C PRO A 66 4.02 18.97 -13.31
N THR A 67 3.04 18.09 -13.13
CA THR A 67 1.65 18.34 -13.52
C THR A 67 0.71 18.21 -12.34
N ARG A 68 -0.54 18.65 -12.54
CA ARG A 68 -1.57 18.58 -11.51
C ARG A 68 -1.83 17.14 -11.06
N ILE A 69 -1.86 16.19 -12.00
CA ILE A 69 -2.09 14.77 -11.72
C ILE A 69 -0.89 14.19 -10.96
N ALA A 70 0.33 14.52 -11.37
CA ALA A 70 1.52 14.10 -10.64
C ALA A 70 1.54 14.66 -9.20
N ARG A 71 1.09 15.91 -8.99
CA ARG A 71 0.92 16.49 -7.65
C ARG A 71 -0.14 15.75 -6.82
N GLN A 72 -1.27 15.40 -7.43
CA GLN A 72 -2.31 14.60 -6.79
C GLN A 72 -1.78 13.22 -6.38
N MET A 73 -0.99 12.57 -7.24
CA MET A 73 -0.33 11.29 -6.90
C MET A 73 0.62 11.45 -5.69
N VAL A 74 1.44 12.50 -5.67
CA VAL A 74 2.31 12.79 -4.51
C VAL A 74 1.47 13.00 -3.24
N ALA A 75 0.43 13.83 -3.30
CA ALA A 75 -0.46 14.08 -2.16
C ALA A 75 -1.13 12.79 -1.65
N THR A 76 -1.60 11.95 -2.56
CA THR A 76 -2.13 10.62 -2.27
C THR A 76 -1.14 9.76 -1.49
N TRP A 77 0.13 9.77 -1.87
CA TRP A 77 1.15 8.96 -1.20
C TRP A 77 1.63 9.54 0.12
N ILE A 78 1.66 10.87 0.27
CA ILE A 78 1.86 11.52 1.57
C ILE A 78 0.77 11.08 2.53
N LEU A 79 -0.50 11.15 2.09
CA LEU A 79 -1.63 10.70 2.91
C LEU A 79 -1.53 9.21 3.24
N GLY A 80 -1.08 8.37 2.30
CA GLY A 80 -0.80 6.96 2.53
C GLY A 80 0.21 6.73 3.66
N VAL A 81 1.33 7.47 3.67
CA VAL A 81 2.33 7.39 4.76
C VAL A 81 1.69 7.79 6.10
N VAL A 82 1.02 8.95 6.16
CA VAL A 82 0.39 9.44 7.39
C VAL A 82 -0.62 8.42 7.95
N LEU A 83 -1.44 7.85 7.06
CA LEU A 83 -2.46 6.88 7.38
C LEU A 83 -1.90 5.59 7.98
N TYR A 84 -0.89 5.00 7.34
CA TYR A 84 -0.31 3.77 7.84
C TYR A 84 0.48 3.97 9.11
N THR A 85 1.14 5.13 9.25
CA THR A 85 1.80 5.50 10.50
C THR A 85 0.77 5.62 11.63
N LEU A 86 -0.41 6.20 11.36
CA LEU A 86 -1.51 6.23 12.33
C LEU A 86 -1.97 4.82 12.73
N PHE A 87 -2.09 3.88 11.80
CA PHE A 87 -2.41 2.49 12.14
C PHE A 87 -1.31 1.82 12.96
N THR A 88 -0.05 1.99 12.57
CA THR A 88 1.10 1.47 13.32
C THR A 88 1.07 1.98 14.77
N LEU A 89 0.87 3.29 14.96
CA LEU A 89 0.78 3.90 16.29
C LEU A 89 -0.44 3.38 17.06
N THR A 90 -1.62 3.34 16.44
CA THR A 90 -2.86 2.86 17.08
C THR A 90 -2.69 1.41 17.54
N PHE A 91 -2.12 0.55 16.70
CA PHE A 91 -1.81 -0.83 17.07
C PHE A 91 -0.85 -0.88 18.26
N ALA A 92 0.23 -0.09 18.20
CA ALA A 92 1.24 -0.08 19.23
C ALA A 92 0.71 0.38 20.60
N PHE A 93 -0.25 1.30 20.62
CA PHE A 93 -0.88 1.76 21.85
C PHE A 93 -1.88 0.78 22.45
N ASN A 94 -2.59 0.00 21.63
CA ASN A 94 -3.69 -0.85 22.10
C ASN A 94 -3.35 -2.34 22.21
N ALA A 95 -2.30 -2.82 21.54
CA ALA A 95 -1.99 -4.24 21.50
C ALA A 95 -1.52 -4.75 22.87
N CYS A 96 -2.26 -5.72 23.43
CA CYS A 96 -1.86 -6.43 24.65
C CYS A 96 -0.54 -7.21 24.47
N LYS A 97 -0.23 -7.59 23.22
CA LYS A 97 1.05 -8.13 22.78
C LYS A 97 1.48 -7.41 21.52
N LEU A 98 2.48 -6.55 21.65
CA LEU A 98 3.07 -5.80 20.52
C LEU A 98 3.69 -6.72 19.47
N TRP A 99 4.28 -7.83 19.89
CA TRP A 99 5.03 -8.74 19.02
C TRP A 99 4.56 -10.18 19.21
N ASN A 100 4.33 -10.89 18.12
CA ASN A 100 3.98 -12.31 18.12
C ASN A 100 4.86 -13.12 17.15
N PRO A 101 4.81 -14.46 17.17
CA PRO A 101 5.66 -15.28 16.31
C PRO A 101 5.50 -15.01 14.80
N ASN A 102 4.32 -14.56 14.35
CA ASN A 102 4.10 -14.23 12.95
C ASN A 102 4.84 -12.95 12.52
N ASP A 103 5.17 -12.06 13.47
CA ASP A 103 6.05 -10.91 13.21
C ASP A 103 7.46 -11.36 12.81
N ASN A 104 7.99 -12.43 13.41
CA ASN A 104 9.29 -13.00 13.03
C ASN A 104 9.25 -13.51 11.58
N VAL A 105 8.19 -14.23 11.21
CA VAL A 105 8.01 -14.75 9.85
C VAL A 105 7.92 -13.61 8.84
N ASN A 106 7.16 -12.57 9.17
CA ASN A 106 7.00 -11.40 8.30
C ASN A 106 8.33 -10.63 8.14
N ALA A 107 9.09 -10.47 9.22
CA ALA A 107 10.40 -9.84 9.20
C ALA A 107 11.43 -10.63 8.36
N VAL A 108 11.44 -11.97 8.48
CA VAL A 108 12.30 -12.84 7.66
C VAL A 108 11.93 -12.72 6.19
N ASN A 109 10.65 -12.78 5.85
CA ASN A 109 10.21 -12.63 4.46
C ASN A 109 10.57 -11.25 3.90
N ALA A 110 10.40 -10.18 4.68
CA ALA A 110 10.84 -8.85 4.30
C ALA A 110 12.35 -8.78 4.06
N ALA A 111 13.16 -9.41 4.92
CA ALA A 111 14.60 -9.52 4.74
C ALA A 111 14.97 -10.25 3.44
N ILE A 112 14.29 -11.34 3.11
CA ILE A 112 14.47 -12.05 1.82
C ILE A 112 14.14 -11.11 0.65
N GLY A 113 13.07 -10.33 0.74
CA GLY A 113 12.72 -9.32 -0.27
C GLY A 113 13.82 -8.26 -0.46
N VAL A 114 14.38 -7.75 0.65
CA VAL A 114 15.52 -6.82 0.63
C VAL A 114 16.76 -7.46 -0.01
N MET A 115 17.06 -8.71 0.33
CA MET A 115 18.17 -9.47 -0.28
C MET A 115 17.97 -9.65 -1.78
N GLY A 116 16.74 -9.89 -2.25
CA GLY A 116 16.40 -9.92 -3.67
C GLY A 116 16.65 -8.59 -4.37
N ALA A 117 16.27 -7.47 -3.74
CA ALA A 117 16.55 -6.14 -4.27
C ALA A 117 18.06 -5.82 -4.30
N LEU A 118 18.81 -6.23 -3.28
CA LEU A 118 20.28 -6.13 -3.23
C LEU A 118 20.94 -6.93 -4.36
N ALA A 119 20.48 -8.15 -4.59
CA ALA A 119 20.98 -8.99 -5.68
C ALA A 119 20.71 -8.32 -7.04
N LEU A 120 19.54 -7.71 -7.25
CA LEU A 120 19.22 -6.97 -8.47
C LEU A 120 20.14 -5.75 -8.66
N VAL A 121 20.36 -4.96 -7.60
CA VAL A 121 21.29 -3.82 -7.58
C VAL A 121 22.68 -4.28 -8.02
N ARG A 122 23.18 -5.37 -7.43
CA ARG A 122 24.51 -5.90 -7.73
C ARG A 122 24.61 -6.45 -9.15
N ALA A 123 23.64 -7.25 -9.58
CA ALA A 123 23.64 -7.92 -10.88
C ALA A 123 23.54 -6.94 -12.05
N LYS A 124 22.82 -5.82 -11.89
CA LYS A 124 22.60 -4.83 -12.94
C LYS A 124 23.36 -3.53 -12.75
N ALA A 125 24.23 -3.45 -11.73
CA ALA A 125 24.96 -2.24 -11.32
C ALA A 125 24.06 -0.99 -11.22
N LEU A 126 22.83 -1.17 -10.71
CA LEU A 126 21.85 -0.09 -10.60
C LEU A 126 22.04 0.68 -9.29
N PRO A 127 21.91 2.02 -9.27
CA PRO A 127 21.91 2.76 -8.03
C PRO A 127 20.63 2.47 -7.21
N TRP A 128 20.69 2.64 -5.88
CA TRP A 128 19.54 2.51 -4.97
C TRP A 128 18.36 3.45 -5.31
N SER A 129 18.65 4.58 -5.94
CA SER A 129 17.65 5.54 -6.41
C SER A 129 16.89 5.07 -7.66
N HIS A 130 17.34 3.99 -8.30
CA HIS A 130 16.77 3.52 -9.56
C HIS A 130 15.32 3.01 -9.36
N PRO A 131 14.38 3.37 -10.25
CA PRO A 131 12.96 3.02 -10.08
C PRO A 131 12.69 1.52 -9.92
N ASP A 132 13.40 0.67 -10.68
CA ASP A 132 13.22 -0.79 -10.58
C ASP A 132 13.62 -1.34 -9.20
N VAL A 133 14.62 -0.76 -8.53
CA VAL A 133 15.06 -1.20 -7.20
C VAL A 133 13.97 -0.86 -6.19
N ARG A 134 13.45 0.37 -6.25
CA ARG A 134 12.35 0.84 -5.40
C ARG A 134 11.07 0.06 -5.64
N MET A 135 10.78 -0.30 -6.89
CA MET A 135 9.64 -1.15 -7.26
C MET A 135 9.72 -2.52 -6.58
N ASN A 136 10.89 -3.18 -6.67
CA ASN A 136 11.10 -4.49 -6.06
C ASN A 136 10.95 -4.42 -4.54
N LEU A 137 11.59 -3.44 -3.91
CA LEU A 137 11.44 -3.19 -2.47
C LEU A 137 9.97 -2.93 -2.11
N ALA A 138 9.29 -2.03 -2.83
CA ALA A 138 7.88 -1.73 -2.61
C ALA A 138 6.99 -2.99 -2.70
N ILE A 139 7.20 -3.84 -3.72
CA ILE A 139 6.47 -5.10 -3.87
C ILE A 139 6.71 -5.99 -2.64
N SER A 140 7.95 -6.18 -2.23
CA SER A 140 8.28 -6.99 -1.04
C SER A 140 7.61 -6.43 0.21
N PHE A 141 7.66 -5.12 0.43
CA PHE A 141 7.08 -4.44 1.58
C PHE A 141 5.56 -4.36 1.58
N ARG A 142 4.88 -4.84 0.53
CA ARG A 142 3.43 -4.81 0.40
C ARG A 142 2.81 -6.19 0.25
N VAL A 143 3.28 -6.96 -0.74
CA VAL A 143 2.75 -8.28 -1.08
C VAL A 143 3.02 -9.27 0.04
N ILE A 144 4.19 -9.22 0.66
CA ILE A 144 4.55 -10.11 1.76
C ILE A 144 3.63 -9.88 2.98
N PRO A 145 3.52 -8.65 3.55
CA PRO A 145 2.66 -8.45 4.71
C PRO A 145 1.18 -8.71 4.43
N GLN A 146 0.71 -8.48 3.20
CA GLN A 146 -0.67 -8.83 2.80
C GLN A 146 -0.86 -10.35 2.71
N THR A 147 0.08 -11.07 2.09
CA THR A 147 0.04 -12.54 2.07
C THR A 147 0.10 -13.12 3.48
N MET A 148 0.96 -12.58 4.34
CA MET A 148 1.04 -12.98 5.75
C MET A 148 -0.22 -12.68 6.53
N LEU A 149 -0.87 -11.53 6.29
CA LEU A 149 -2.17 -11.22 6.88
C LEU A 149 -3.22 -12.25 6.46
N ALA A 150 -3.27 -12.61 5.17
CA ALA A 150 -4.18 -13.64 4.67
C ALA A 150 -3.92 -15.00 5.35
N LEU A 151 -2.65 -15.42 5.43
CA LEU A 151 -2.25 -16.66 6.11
C LEU A 151 -2.59 -16.63 7.60
N ASN A 152 -2.41 -15.49 8.28
CA ASN A 152 -2.75 -15.34 9.69
C ASN A 152 -4.25 -15.47 9.92
N ILE A 153 -5.09 -14.89 9.05
CA ILE A 153 -6.55 -15.04 9.12
C ILE A 153 -6.95 -16.51 8.95
N PHE A 154 -6.34 -17.21 8.00
CA PHE A 154 -6.57 -18.65 7.80
C PHE A 154 -6.14 -19.47 9.03
N ALA A 155 -4.94 -19.20 9.55
CA ALA A 155 -4.36 -19.96 10.65
C ALA A 155 -5.08 -19.71 11.98
N SER A 156 -5.48 -18.46 12.25
CA SER A 156 -6.24 -18.10 13.45
C SER A 156 -7.72 -18.47 13.36
N GLN A 157 -8.20 -18.82 12.16
CA GLN A 157 -9.63 -18.99 11.83
C GLN A 157 -10.49 -17.78 12.23
N SER A 158 -9.88 -16.59 12.26
CA SER A 158 -10.51 -15.38 12.78
C SER A 158 -10.05 -14.15 12.01
N SER A 159 -11.03 -13.39 11.50
CA SER A 159 -10.82 -12.13 10.80
C SER A 159 -11.24 -10.89 11.62
N LYS A 160 -11.51 -11.06 12.93
CA LYS A 160 -12.17 -10.06 13.78
C LYS A 160 -11.48 -8.71 13.90
N GLY A 161 -10.14 -8.65 13.81
CA GLY A 161 -9.37 -7.41 13.82
C GLY A 161 -9.42 -6.62 12.49
N VAL A 162 -9.98 -7.20 11.42
CA VAL A 162 -10.07 -6.57 10.10
C VAL A 162 -11.51 -6.11 9.85
N ALA A 163 -11.73 -4.79 9.82
CA ALA A 163 -13.05 -4.22 9.59
C ALA A 163 -13.57 -4.53 8.16
N THR A 164 -14.89 -4.72 8.00
CA THR A 164 -15.49 -4.97 6.67
C THR A 164 -15.27 -3.76 5.76
N GLU A 165 -15.49 -2.57 6.32
CA GLU A 165 -15.35 -1.28 5.65
C GLU A 165 -13.90 -1.06 5.21
N PHE A 166 -12.94 -1.55 5.98
CA PHE A 166 -11.52 -1.52 5.62
C PHE A 166 -11.26 -2.37 4.38
N VAL A 167 -11.75 -3.62 4.32
CA VAL A 167 -11.59 -4.50 3.16
C VAL A 167 -12.16 -3.87 1.88
N ILE A 168 -13.40 -3.37 1.94
CA ILE A 168 -14.10 -2.79 0.79
C ILE A 168 -13.43 -1.48 0.35
N SER A 169 -13.22 -0.57 1.29
CA SER A 169 -12.62 0.74 1.01
C SER A 169 -11.22 0.59 0.43
N PHE A 170 -10.47 -0.43 0.84
CA PHE A 170 -9.14 -0.66 0.28
C PHE A 170 -9.15 -1.08 -1.19
N HIS A 171 -10.08 -1.94 -1.61
CA HIS A 171 -10.25 -2.26 -3.02
C HIS A 171 -10.55 -1.00 -3.84
N ALA A 172 -11.46 -0.15 -3.33
CA ALA A 172 -11.77 1.12 -3.97
C ALA A 172 -10.53 2.03 -4.07
N LEU A 173 -9.75 2.14 -2.98
CA LEU A 173 -8.54 2.96 -2.95
C LEU A 173 -7.44 2.46 -3.90
N ILE A 174 -7.22 1.15 -3.99
CA ILE A 174 -6.24 0.60 -4.94
C ILE A 174 -6.72 0.81 -6.37
N ALA A 175 -7.99 0.55 -6.67
CA ALA A 175 -8.55 0.75 -8.00
C ALA A 175 -8.45 2.22 -8.46
N LEU A 176 -8.79 3.17 -7.59
CA LEU A 176 -8.66 4.61 -7.87
C LEU A 176 -7.20 5.02 -8.09
N ARG A 177 -6.26 4.46 -7.31
CA ARG A 177 -4.81 4.72 -7.47
C ARG A 177 -4.27 4.17 -8.78
N ILE A 178 -4.61 2.92 -9.13
CA ILE A 178 -4.24 2.31 -10.42
C ILE A 178 -4.78 3.16 -11.57
N ALA A 179 -6.07 3.51 -11.51
CA ALA A 179 -6.69 4.35 -12.52
C ALA A 179 -6.01 5.73 -12.61
N GLY A 180 -5.66 6.37 -11.49
CA GLY A 180 -4.91 7.63 -11.47
C GLY A 180 -3.52 7.52 -12.09
N ILE A 181 -2.80 6.41 -11.84
CA ILE A 181 -1.50 6.13 -12.46
C ILE A 181 -1.64 5.92 -13.97
N LEU A 182 -2.61 5.10 -14.40
CA LEU A 182 -2.89 4.86 -15.82
C LEU A 182 -3.24 6.16 -16.54
N TYR A 183 -3.98 7.02 -15.87
CA TYR A 183 -4.35 8.32 -16.38
C TYR A 183 -3.13 9.25 -16.55
N ALA A 184 -2.23 9.28 -15.56
CA ALA A 184 -0.97 10.00 -15.65
C ALA A 184 -0.07 9.47 -16.79
N ILE A 185 -0.05 8.16 -17.02
CA ILE A 185 0.66 7.53 -18.15
C ILE A 185 0.04 7.93 -19.49
N LYS A 186 -1.29 7.95 -19.59
CA LYS A 186 -1.99 8.40 -20.80
C LYS A 186 -1.67 9.85 -21.14
N GLU A 187 -1.56 10.73 -20.14
CA GLU A 187 -1.30 12.15 -20.36
C GLU A 187 0.16 12.46 -20.73
N HIS A 188 1.13 11.78 -20.12
CA HIS A 188 2.54 12.17 -20.21
C HIS A 188 3.47 11.07 -20.76
N GLY A 189 2.89 9.97 -21.22
CA GLY A 189 3.64 8.79 -21.62
C GLY A 189 4.14 7.96 -20.44
N THR A 190 4.72 6.82 -20.78
CA THR A 190 5.24 5.85 -19.82
C THR A 190 6.67 6.19 -19.45
N ASP A 191 6.87 6.84 -18.31
CA ASP A 191 8.20 6.87 -17.67
C ASP A 191 8.37 5.70 -16.71
N ARG A 192 9.62 5.41 -16.36
CA ARG A 192 9.98 4.26 -15.54
C ARG A 192 9.38 4.32 -14.14
N ASN A 193 9.25 5.50 -13.52
CA ASN A 193 8.64 5.64 -12.20
C ASN A 193 7.15 5.31 -12.24
N ARG A 194 6.40 5.87 -13.19
CA ARG A 194 4.96 5.56 -13.34
C ARG A 194 4.72 4.08 -13.65
N ARG A 195 5.55 3.47 -14.50
CA ARG A 195 5.48 2.02 -14.77
C ARG A 195 5.72 1.19 -13.51
N CYS A 196 6.77 1.53 -12.75
CA CYS A 196 7.07 0.87 -11.49
C CYS A 196 5.94 1.02 -10.47
N MET A 197 5.35 2.21 -10.34
CA MET A 197 4.19 2.43 -9.47
C MET A 197 3.00 1.56 -9.88
N LEU A 198 2.70 1.51 -11.18
CA LEU A 198 1.59 0.71 -11.72
C LEU A 198 1.77 -0.78 -11.40
N ILE A 199 2.97 -1.32 -11.61
CA ILE A 199 3.28 -2.72 -11.31
C ILE A 199 3.14 -2.99 -9.80
N SER A 200 3.74 -2.14 -8.96
CA SER A 200 3.69 -2.30 -7.50
C SER A 200 2.26 -2.23 -6.96
N GLU A 201 1.43 -1.31 -7.45
CA GLU A 201 0.01 -1.25 -7.07
C GLU A 201 -0.80 -2.43 -7.58
N SER A 202 -0.56 -2.88 -8.81
CA SER A 202 -1.31 -4.01 -9.38
C SER A 202 -1.04 -5.30 -8.61
N LEU A 203 0.22 -5.55 -8.22
CA LEU A 203 0.58 -6.69 -7.37
C LEU A 203 0.05 -6.53 -5.94
N GLY A 204 0.04 -5.30 -5.41
CA GLY A 204 -0.61 -4.97 -4.14
C GLY A 204 -2.13 -5.21 -4.16
N TRP A 205 -2.79 -4.98 -5.29
CA TRP A 205 -4.20 -5.33 -5.49
C TRP A 205 -4.42 -6.83 -5.51
N ALA A 206 -3.62 -7.55 -6.31
CA ALA A 206 -3.73 -9.00 -6.43
C ALA A 206 -3.53 -9.72 -5.09
N SER A 207 -2.53 -9.29 -4.29
CA SER A 207 -2.33 -9.82 -2.94
C SER A 207 -3.41 -9.38 -1.96
N TRP A 208 -4.01 -8.20 -2.13
CA TRP A 208 -5.19 -7.85 -1.35
C TRP A 208 -6.40 -8.72 -1.65
N CYS A 209 -6.60 -9.15 -2.90
CA CYS A 209 -7.64 -10.13 -3.23
C CYS A 209 -7.46 -11.45 -2.45
N LEU A 210 -6.22 -11.86 -2.14
CA LEU A 210 -5.96 -13.02 -1.27
C LEU A 210 -6.40 -12.76 0.17
N VAL A 211 -6.13 -11.56 0.71
CA VAL A 211 -6.61 -11.15 2.04
C VAL A 211 -8.14 -11.18 2.08
N THR A 212 -8.80 -10.64 1.07
CA THR A 212 -10.26 -10.63 0.96
C THR A 212 -10.82 -12.05 0.89
N ALA A 213 -10.18 -12.95 0.16
CA ALA A 213 -10.60 -14.36 0.10
C ALA A 213 -10.49 -15.03 1.48
N ALA A 214 -9.36 -14.86 2.18
CA ALA A 214 -9.17 -15.38 3.54
C ALA A 214 -10.22 -14.81 4.51
N TRP A 215 -10.47 -13.51 4.41
CA TRP A 215 -11.45 -12.80 5.21
C TRP A 215 -12.87 -13.32 4.97
N LEU A 216 -13.28 -13.56 3.71
CA LEU A 216 -14.61 -14.08 3.38
C LEU A 216 -14.87 -15.49 3.94
N VAL A 217 -13.84 -16.33 4.01
CA VAL A 217 -13.96 -17.71 4.52
C VAL A 217 -14.12 -17.74 6.05
N HIS A 218 -13.54 -16.77 6.76
CA HIS A 218 -13.47 -16.72 8.22
C HIS A 218 -14.15 -15.47 8.81
N ARG A 219 -15.21 -14.99 8.15
CA ARG A 219 -16.04 -13.88 8.62
C ARG A 219 -17.11 -14.34 9.61
#